data_AF-A0A5N6Q202-F1
#
_entry.id   AF-A0A5N6Q202-F1
#
_cell.length_a   1.000
_cell.length_b   1.000
_cell.length_c   1.000
_cell.angle_alpha   90.00
_cell.angle_beta   90.00
_cell.angle_gamma   90.00
#
_symmetry.space_group_name_H-M   'P 1'
#
loop_
_entity.id
_entity.type
_entity.pdbx_description
1 polymer ?
#
loop_
_entity_poly.entity_id
_entity_poly.type
_entity_poly.pdbx_seq_one_letter_code
_entity_poly.pdbx_strand_id
1 'polypeptide(L)'
;MVGKFEELNSTLHYKKGKNDTIYYAYDIFSSYSYHKKFSTKSCRALIYSGDHDLTFPYVGVEQWISSLNLEVEAPWEPFYVDNQVGGYLTKYTLNNYSLTYATVKGAGHVVDYYKPKESFALAQMWFSSQAFSSDT
;
A
#
# COMPACT_ATOMS: atom_id res chain seq x y z
N MET A 1 21.63 4.57 -23.02
CA MET A 1 22.27 3.64 -22.07
C MET A 1 21.60 3.88 -20.73
N VAL A 2 20.67 3.01 -20.33
CA VAL A 2 19.97 3.11 -19.05
C VAL A 2 20.97 2.73 -17.95
N GLY A 3 21.11 3.57 -16.93
CA GLY A 3 22.08 3.39 -15.86
C GLY A 3 21.90 2.04 -15.14
N LYS A 4 23.01 1.50 -14.64
CA LYS A 4 23.04 0.29 -13.82
C LYS A 4 22.15 0.51 -12.60
N PHE A 5 21.07 -0.25 -12.47
CA PHE A 5 20.26 -0.27 -11.25
C PHE A 5 21.10 -0.89 -10.14
N GLU A 6 21.42 -0.12 -9.09
CA GLU A 6 21.97 -0.65 -7.85
C GLU A 6 20.79 -0.97 -6.93
N GLU A 7 20.56 -2.25 -6.66
CA GLU A 7 19.40 -2.72 -5.88
C GLU A 7 19.42 -2.21 -4.43
N LEU A 8 20.60 -1.95 -3.86
CA LEU A 8 20.78 -1.43 -2.50
C LEU A 8 22.06 -0.58 -2.44
N ASN A 9 21.91 0.73 -2.21
CA ASN A 9 23.06 1.59 -1.91
C ASN A 9 23.49 1.33 -0.46
N SER A 10 24.37 0.35 -0.25
CA SER A 10 24.92 -0.04 1.04
C SER A 10 25.75 1.05 1.73
N THR A 11 25.94 2.22 1.11
CA THR A 11 26.58 3.39 1.73
C THR A 11 25.60 4.37 2.36
N LEU A 12 24.28 4.18 2.20
CA LEU A 12 23.27 4.95 2.92
C LEU A 12 23.20 4.46 4.37
N HIS A 13 23.90 5.17 5.26
CA HIS A 13 23.80 4.97 6.70
C HIS A 13 23.19 6.21 7.33
N TYR A 14 22.02 6.06 7.97
CA TYR A 14 21.47 7.08 8.84
C TYR A 14 22.10 6.97 10.23
N LYS A 15 22.70 8.06 10.72
CA LYS A 15 23.07 8.19 12.13
C LYS A 15 22.14 9.17 12.82
N LYS A 16 21.37 8.68 13.78
CA LYS A 16 20.44 9.49 14.58
C LYS A 16 21.14 10.74 15.16
N GLY A 17 20.67 11.92 14.75
CA GLY A 17 21.20 13.22 15.19
C GLY A 17 22.34 13.79 14.35
N LYS A 18 22.75 13.12 13.27
CA LYS A 18 23.75 13.62 12.32
C LYS A 18 23.08 13.86 10.96
N ASN A 19 23.33 15.02 10.36
CA ASN A 19 22.85 15.37 9.02
C ASN A 19 23.77 14.75 7.96
N ASP A 20 23.91 13.42 7.95
CA ASP A 20 24.91 12.70 7.13
C ASP A 20 24.36 12.00 5.89
N THR A 21 23.08 12.20 5.54
CA THR A 21 22.58 11.84 4.22
C THR A 21 21.92 13.01 3.52
N ILE A 22 22.21 13.17 2.22
CA ILE A 22 21.61 14.19 1.37
C ILE A 22 20.18 13.83 0.93
N TYR A 23 19.70 12.61 1.24
CA TYR A 23 18.41 12.08 0.79
C TYR A 23 17.43 11.74 1.92
N TYR A 24 17.90 11.40 3.13
CA TYR A 24 17.07 11.02 4.28
C TYR A 24 17.49 11.78 5.55
N ALA A 25 16.84 12.92 5.80
CA ALA A 25 17.22 13.79 6.92
C ALA A 25 16.94 13.18 8.31
N TYR A 26 15.88 12.35 8.45
CA TYR A 26 15.49 11.73 9.72
C TYR A 26 14.49 10.59 9.52
N ASP A 27 14.47 9.65 10.47
CA ASP A 27 13.43 8.63 10.56
C ASP A 27 12.14 9.22 11.13
N ILE A 28 11.00 8.84 10.54
CA ILE A 28 9.69 9.05 11.16
C ILE A 28 9.29 7.78 11.92
N PHE A 29 8.84 7.93 13.16
CA PHE A 29 8.40 6.80 13.96
C PHE A 29 7.08 6.19 13.44
N SER A 30 6.23 7.00 12.82
CA SER A 30 4.97 6.56 12.24
C SER A 30 4.51 7.48 11.11
N SER A 31 3.97 6.88 10.05
CA SER A 31 3.30 7.59 8.97
C SER A 31 1.84 7.95 9.29
N TYR A 32 1.30 7.50 10.44
CA TYR A 32 -0.13 7.65 10.80
C TYR A 32 -0.64 9.08 10.66
N SER A 33 0.08 10.06 11.21
CA SER A 33 -0.35 11.46 11.20
C SER A 33 -0.46 12.05 9.80
N TYR A 34 0.34 11.55 8.85
CA TYR A 34 0.30 11.96 7.44
C TYR A 34 -0.91 11.33 6.74
N HIS A 35 -1.16 10.03 6.95
CA HIS A 35 -2.33 9.37 6.37
C HIS A 35 -3.64 9.92 6.94
N LYS A 36 -3.70 10.26 8.23
CA LYS A 36 -4.84 10.95 8.83
C LYS A 36 -5.08 12.34 8.21
N LYS A 37 -4.01 13.05 7.80
CA LYS A 37 -4.15 14.29 7.03
C LYS A 37 -4.65 14.03 5.61
N PHE A 38 -4.16 12.98 4.94
CA PHE A 38 -4.63 12.61 3.61
C PHE A 38 -6.10 12.20 3.59
N SER A 39 -6.62 11.61 4.66
CA SER A 39 -8.06 11.30 4.77
C SER A 39 -8.96 12.53 4.81
N THR A 40 -8.42 13.75 4.88
CA THR A 40 -9.18 15.01 4.76
C THR A 40 -9.17 15.59 3.34
N LYS A 41 -8.44 14.95 2.41
CA LYS A 41 -8.28 15.39 1.03
C LYS A 41 -9.14 14.53 0.10
N SER A 42 -9.43 15.07 -1.07
CA SER A 42 -10.08 14.31 -2.15
C SER A 42 -9.02 13.48 -2.87
N CYS A 43 -8.70 12.31 -2.34
CA CYS A 43 -7.75 11.40 -2.96
C CYS A 43 -8.08 9.93 -2.69
N ARG A 44 -7.46 9.07 -3.50
CA ARG A 44 -7.57 7.62 -3.34
C ARG A 44 -6.22 7.04 -2.96
N ALA A 45 -6.22 6.08 -2.05
CA ALA A 45 -5.03 5.35 -1.64
C ALA A 45 -5.22 3.84 -1.87
N LEU A 46 -4.13 3.18 -2.19
CA LEU A 46 -3.99 1.73 -2.17
C LEU A 46 -2.91 1.38 -1.16
N ILE A 47 -3.23 0.50 -0.22
CA ILE A 47 -2.26 -0.19 0.62
C ILE A 47 -2.41 -1.67 0.30
N TYR A 48 -1.30 -2.38 0.11
CA TYR A 48 -1.35 -3.81 -0.12
C TYR A 48 -0.17 -4.52 0.52
N SER A 49 -0.39 -5.79 0.87
CA SER A 49 0.59 -6.63 1.57
C SER A 49 0.56 -8.05 1.02
N GLY A 50 1.70 -8.75 1.13
CA GLY A 50 1.71 -10.20 0.98
C GLY A 50 1.26 -10.86 2.28
N ASP A 51 0.34 -11.82 2.21
CA ASP A 51 -0.18 -12.49 3.41
C ASP A 51 0.81 -13.47 4.06
N HIS A 52 1.92 -13.80 3.39
CA HIS A 52 3.02 -14.62 3.89
C HIS A 52 4.24 -13.80 4.35
N ASP A 53 4.16 -12.46 4.38
CA ASP A 53 5.20 -11.63 4.97
C ASP A 53 5.20 -11.76 6.51
N LEU A 54 6.27 -12.32 7.06
CA LEU A 54 6.47 -12.43 8.51
C LEU A 54 7.28 -11.29 9.11
N THR A 55 7.95 -10.47 8.28
CA THR A 55 8.71 -9.30 8.75
C THR A 55 7.76 -8.13 8.99
N PHE A 56 6.79 -7.91 8.10
CA PHE A 56 5.72 -6.93 8.26
C PHE A 56 4.34 -7.57 8.02
N PRO A 57 3.82 -8.33 9.00
CA PRO A 57 2.58 -9.07 8.84
C PRO A 57 1.38 -8.18 8.53
N TYR A 58 0.54 -8.64 7.61
CA TYR A 58 -0.64 -7.92 7.13
C TYR A 58 -1.61 -7.54 8.27
N VAL A 59 -1.73 -8.38 9.31
CA VAL A 59 -2.55 -8.10 10.51
C VAL A 59 -2.14 -6.82 11.25
N GLY A 60 -0.85 -6.46 11.22
CA GLY A 60 -0.36 -5.21 11.79
C GLY A 60 -0.80 -4.00 10.96
N VAL A 61 -0.85 -4.17 9.63
CA VAL A 61 -1.38 -3.17 8.70
C VAL A 61 -2.89 -3.00 8.90
N GLU A 62 -3.64 -4.10 9.08
CA GLU A 62 -5.08 -4.04 9.39
C GLU A 62 -5.36 -3.25 10.68
N GLN A 63 -4.60 -3.50 11.75
CA GLN A 63 -4.70 -2.73 12.99
C GLN A 63 -4.37 -1.25 12.78
N TRP A 64 -3.32 -0.96 12.00
CA TRP A 64 -2.95 0.41 11.67
C TRP A 64 -4.06 1.11 10.86
N ILE A 65 -4.68 0.44 9.88
CA ILE A 65 -5.80 0.99 9.11
C ILE A 65 -7.01 1.22 10.01
N SER A 66 -7.33 0.28 10.90
CA SER A 66 -8.42 0.42 11.86
C SER A 66 -8.26 1.67 12.73
N SER A 67 -7.02 2.04 13.07
CA SER A 67 -6.74 3.25 13.86
C SER A 67 -7.09 4.56 13.14
N LEU A 68 -7.18 4.55 11.79
CA LEU A 68 -7.60 5.72 11.01
C LEU A 68 -9.10 6.03 11.17
N ASN A 69 -9.90 5.10 11.69
CA ASN A 69 -11.33 5.24 11.93
C ASN A 69 -12.09 5.68 10.66
N LEU A 70 -11.86 4.93 9.58
CA LEU A 70 -12.56 5.07 8.30
C LEU A 70 -13.80 4.16 8.29
N GLU A 71 -14.82 4.52 7.52
CA GLU A 71 -16.00 3.68 7.34
C GLU A 71 -15.72 2.57 6.34
N VAL A 72 -16.24 1.37 6.57
CA VAL A 72 -16.13 0.25 5.61
C VAL A 72 -17.19 0.44 4.53
N GLU A 73 -16.76 0.74 3.31
CA GLU A 73 -17.63 0.88 2.14
C GLU A 73 -17.95 -0.48 1.52
N ALA A 74 -16.94 -1.34 1.38
CA ALA A 74 -17.08 -2.71 0.92
C ALA A 74 -16.26 -3.64 1.84
N PRO A 75 -16.85 -4.73 2.35
CA PRO A 75 -16.17 -5.64 3.26
C PRO A 75 -15.08 -6.44 2.54
N TRP A 76 -14.39 -7.29 3.31
CA TRP A 76 -13.33 -8.17 2.83
C TRP A 76 -13.84 -9.17 1.79
N GLU A 77 -13.52 -8.94 0.52
CA GLU A 77 -13.97 -9.74 -0.61
C GLU A 77 -12.80 -10.29 -1.43
N PRO A 78 -12.91 -11.51 -1.98
CA PRO A 78 -11.86 -12.07 -2.81
C PRO A 78 -11.79 -11.38 -4.17
N PHE A 79 -10.58 -11.20 -4.70
CA PHE A 79 -10.37 -10.95 -6.13
C PHE A 79 -9.79 -12.19 -6.81
N TYR A 80 -10.08 -12.33 -8.10
CA TYR A 80 -9.75 -13.53 -8.86
C TYR A 80 -8.78 -13.24 -10.00
N VAL A 81 -7.83 -14.14 -10.17
CA VAL A 81 -6.88 -14.16 -11.29
C VAL A 81 -6.87 -15.60 -11.82
N ASP A 82 -7.14 -15.78 -13.11
CA ASP A 82 -7.28 -17.11 -13.75
C ASP A 82 -8.23 -18.06 -13.01
N ASN A 83 -9.40 -17.59 -12.56
CA ASN A 83 -10.38 -18.37 -11.79
C ASN A 83 -9.83 -18.94 -10.46
N GLN A 84 -8.73 -18.38 -9.95
CA GLN A 84 -8.19 -18.66 -8.62
C GLN A 84 -8.26 -17.40 -7.76
N VAL A 85 -8.41 -17.57 -6.45
CA VAL A 85 -8.32 -16.43 -5.51
C VAL A 85 -6.91 -15.87 -5.59
N GLY A 86 -6.77 -14.64 -6.07
CA GLY A 86 -5.50 -13.91 -6.10
C GLY A 86 -5.20 -13.23 -4.76
N GLY A 87 -6.24 -12.99 -3.96
CA GLY A 87 -6.16 -12.32 -2.68
C GLY A 87 -7.51 -11.75 -2.27
N TYR A 88 -7.49 -10.79 -1.35
CA TYR A 88 -8.69 -10.17 -0.82
C TYR A 88 -8.54 -8.67 -0.69
N LEU A 89 -9.66 -7.94 -0.70
CA LEU A 89 -9.71 -6.50 -0.60
C LEU A 89 -10.81 -6.02 0.35
N THR A 90 -10.53 -4.96 1.11
CA THR A 90 -11.54 -4.15 1.82
C THR A 90 -11.47 -2.72 1.28
N LYS A 91 -12.62 -2.09 1.07
CA LYS A 91 -12.68 -0.67 0.71
C LYS A 91 -13.19 0.14 1.90
N TYR A 92 -12.48 1.21 2.18
CA TYR A 92 -12.82 2.18 3.21
C TYR A 92 -13.07 3.54 2.58
N THR A 93 -13.94 4.32 3.21
CA THR A 93 -14.29 5.67 2.79
C THR A 93 -14.34 6.64 3.97
N LEU A 94 -14.09 7.91 3.70
CA LEU A 94 -14.34 9.03 4.61
C LEU A 94 -14.48 10.32 3.80
N ASN A 95 -15.68 10.91 3.76
CA ASN A 95 -15.97 12.08 2.92
C ASN A 95 -15.56 11.79 1.44
N ASN A 96 -14.62 12.57 0.90
CA ASN A 96 -14.12 12.42 -0.49
C ASN A 96 -12.81 11.60 -0.56
N TYR A 97 -12.43 10.93 0.52
CA TYR A 97 -11.27 10.05 0.58
C TYR A 97 -11.68 8.58 0.49
N SER A 98 -10.97 7.79 -0.31
CA SER A 98 -11.13 6.34 -0.36
C SER A 98 -9.80 5.62 -0.15
N LEU A 99 -9.80 4.57 0.67
CA LEU A 99 -8.66 3.67 0.87
C LEU A 99 -9.06 2.26 0.48
N THR A 100 -8.36 1.66 -0.48
CA THR A 100 -8.43 0.22 -0.73
C THR A 100 -7.28 -0.45 0.00
N TYR A 101 -7.59 -1.45 0.83
CA TYR A 101 -6.59 -2.35 1.39
C TYR A 101 -6.69 -3.71 0.73
N ALA A 102 -5.56 -4.32 0.38
CA ALA A 102 -5.54 -5.65 -0.22
C ALA A 102 -4.45 -6.55 0.35
N THR A 103 -4.74 -7.85 0.44
CA THR A 103 -3.72 -8.89 0.60
C THR A 103 -3.57 -9.67 -0.68
N VAL A 104 -2.34 -10.04 -1.03
CA VAL A 104 -2.04 -10.92 -2.17
C VAL A 104 -1.67 -12.30 -1.63
N LYS A 105 -2.47 -13.30 -2.03
CA LYS A 105 -2.42 -14.65 -1.46
C LYS A 105 -1.13 -15.38 -1.84
N GLY A 106 -0.37 -15.80 -0.85
CA GLY A 106 0.90 -16.51 -0.99
C GLY A 106 2.09 -15.63 -1.38
N ALA A 107 1.97 -14.30 -1.24
CA ALA A 107 3.08 -13.37 -1.48
C ALA A 107 3.81 -13.04 -0.17
N GLY A 108 5.13 -12.86 -0.25
CA GLY A 108 5.95 -12.35 0.85
C GLY A 108 6.09 -10.81 0.84
N HIS A 109 7.15 -10.30 1.46
CA HIS A 109 7.40 -8.85 1.61
C HIS A 109 7.45 -8.10 0.28
N VAL A 110 8.17 -8.67 -0.70
CA VAL A 110 8.29 -8.10 -2.06
C VAL A 110 7.19 -8.73 -2.94
N VAL A 111 5.97 -8.21 -2.80
CA VAL A 111 4.75 -8.85 -3.33
C VAL A 111 4.84 -9.19 -4.82
N ASP A 112 5.31 -8.25 -5.63
CA ASP A 112 5.47 -8.36 -7.08
C ASP A 112 6.55 -9.37 -7.50
N TYR A 113 7.55 -9.62 -6.66
CA TYR A 113 8.53 -10.68 -6.89
C TYR A 113 7.91 -12.07 -6.71
N TYR A 114 7.10 -12.27 -5.67
CA TYR A 114 6.48 -13.58 -5.38
C TYR A 114 5.24 -13.87 -6.23
N LYS A 115 4.45 -12.84 -6.52
CA LYS A 115 3.14 -12.92 -7.20
C LYS A 115 2.99 -11.82 -8.25
N PRO A 116 3.81 -11.81 -9.31
CA PRO A 116 3.83 -10.73 -10.31
C PRO A 116 2.49 -10.58 -11.04
N LYS A 117 1.82 -11.69 -11.34
CA LYS A 117 0.55 -11.69 -12.07
C LYS A 117 -0.57 -11.10 -11.23
N GLU A 118 -0.69 -11.52 -9.98
CA GLU A 118 -1.69 -11.05 -9.03
C GLU A 118 -1.44 -9.60 -8.61
N SER A 119 -0.18 -9.22 -8.40
CA SER A 119 0.22 -7.82 -8.14
C SER A 119 -0.15 -6.90 -9.29
N PHE A 120 0.13 -7.32 -10.53
CA PHE A 120 -0.25 -6.56 -11.72
C PHE A 120 -1.79 -6.45 -11.87
N ALA A 121 -2.52 -7.54 -11.66
CA ALA A 121 -3.97 -7.54 -11.70
C ALA A 121 -4.58 -6.59 -10.66
N LEU A 122 -4.07 -6.62 -9.41
CA LEU A 122 -4.48 -5.69 -8.35
C LEU A 122 -4.24 -4.23 -8.75
N ALA A 123 -3.07 -3.90 -9.30
CA ALA A 123 -2.76 -2.56 -9.76
C ALA A 123 -3.73 -2.12 -10.88
N GLN A 124 -3.95 -2.97 -11.89
CA GLN A 124 -4.89 -2.70 -12.97
C GLN A 124 -6.32 -2.47 -12.45
N MET A 125 -6.80 -3.30 -11.54
CA MET A 125 -8.11 -3.15 -10.90
C MET A 125 -8.22 -1.81 -10.18
N TRP A 126 -7.19 -1.43 -9.40
CA TRP A 126 -7.20 -0.17 -8.67
C TRP A 126 -7.18 1.05 -9.60
N PHE A 127 -6.35 1.05 -10.66
CA PHE A 127 -6.34 2.13 -11.64
C PHE A 127 -7.66 2.22 -12.44
N SER A 128 -8.27 1.08 -12.76
CA SER A 128 -9.52 1.03 -13.55
C SER A 128 -10.77 1.40 -12.74
N SER A 129 -10.70 1.32 -11.40
CA SER A 129 -11.83 1.63 -10.51
C SER A 129 -12.20 3.13 -10.43
N GLN A 130 -11.58 3.97 -11.27
CA GLN A 130 -11.98 5.36 -11.41
C GLN A 130 -13.23 5.43 -12.30
N ALA A 131 -14.40 5.58 -11.67
CA ALA A 131 -15.50 6.23 -12.38
C ALA A 131 -14.98 7.61 -12.82
N PHE A 132 -15.14 7.97 -14.08
CA PHE A 132 -14.99 9.35 -14.51
C PHE A 132 -15.86 10.19 -13.57
N SER A 133 -15.26 10.98 -12.68
CA SER A 133 -15.93 12.13 -12.12
C SER A 133 -16.18 13.03 -13.32
N SER A 134 -17.37 12.91 -13.91
CA SER A 134 -17.90 13.95 -14.76
C SER A 134 -18.06 15.16 -13.85
N ASP A 135 -17.04 15.99 -13.81
CA ASP A 135 -17.13 17.34 -13.30
C ASP A 135 -18.18 18.06 -14.15
N THR A 136 -19.39 18.19 -13.59
CA THR A 136 -20.43 19.14 -14.02
C THR A 136 -20.68 20.12 -12.91
#